data_AF-A0A199UUZ3-F1
#
_entry.id   AF-A0A199UUZ3-F1
#
_cell.length_a   1.000
_cell.length_b   1.000
_cell.length_c   1.000
_cell.angle_alpha   90.00
_cell.angle_beta   90.00
_cell.angle_gamma   90.00
#
_symmetry.space_group_name_H-M   'P 1'
#
loop_
_entity.id
_entity.type
_entity.pdbx_description
1 polymer ?
#
loop_
_entity_poly.entity_id
_entity_poly.type
_entity_poly.pdbx_seq_one_letter_code
_entity_poly.pdbx_strand_id
1 'polypeptide(L)'
;IFITDWWLCPELYLRRPFHLHASSRLDALLEARAKQGVQIYILLYKEVALALKINSVYTKRRLLNIHENVKVLRYPDHFSTGVSHHEKIVIVDNQVCYIGGLDLCFGRYDNPKHEIGDFPPLIWPGKDYYNPRNLSQILGRYKKDELDRSKYPRMPWHDVHCASLGPLAVMWKAFVQPWNFAKRNKAPNEQAIPLLMPPPTCYSHYMGITEEK
;
A
#
# COMPACT_ATOMS: atom_id res chain seq x y z
N ILE A 1 2.66 -9.88 -6.99
CA ILE A 1 2.90 -8.63 -6.22
C ILE A 1 2.19 -8.72 -4.88
N PHE A 2 2.90 -8.48 -3.78
CA PHE A 2 2.34 -8.40 -2.43
C PHE A 2 2.51 -6.99 -1.88
N ILE A 3 1.48 -6.44 -1.24
CA ILE A 3 1.49 -5.09 -0.68
C ILE A 3 0.89 -5.09 0.73
N THR A 4 1.61 -4.60 1.72
CA THR A 4 1.04 -4.19 3.02
C THR A 4 1.15 -2.68 3.16
N ASP A 5 0.08 -2.05 3.65
CA ASP A 5 0.08 -0.61 3.95
C ASP A 5 -0.82 -0.33 5.16
N TRP A 6 -0.40 0.63 5.97
CA TRP A 6 -1.26 1.20 7.01
C TRP A 6 -2.30 2.13 6.37
N TRP A 7 -1.92 2.85 5.32
CA TRP A 7 -2.84 3.62 4.49
C TRP A 7 -2.43 3.58 3.02
N LEU A 8 -3.35 3.22 2.13
CA LEU A 8 -3.10 3.16 0.68
C LEU A 8 -4.11 4.02 -0.08
N CYS A 9 -3.63 4.91 -0.95
CA CYS A 9 -4.43 5.72 -1.86
C CYS A 9 -4.32 5.19 -3.30
N PRO A 10 -5.36 4.53 -3.85
CA PRO A 10 -5.31 3.96 -5.20
C PRO A 10 -4.95 4.98 -6.29
N GLU A 11 -5.29 6.25 -6.09
CA GLU A 11 -5.08 7.31 -7.06
C GLU A 11 -3.74 8.05 -6.90
N LEU A 12 -2.83 7.54 -6.06
CA LEU A 12 -1.47 8.07 -5.91
C LEU A 12 -0.68 7.92 -7.22
N TYR A 13 0.01 8.99 -7.64
CA TYR A 13 0.98 8.92 -8.74
C TYR A 13 2.37 8.59 -8.21
N LEU A 14 2.99 7.53 -8.75
CA LEU A 14 4.33 7.11 -8.33
C LEU A 14 5.45 7.92 -9.00
N ARG A 15 5.16 8.61 -10.12
CA ARG A 15 6.11 9.49 -10.81
C ARG A 15 5.53 10.89 -11.00
N ARG A 16 6.36 11.92 -10.86
CA ARG A 16 6.02 13.33 -11.04
C ARG A 16 6.93 14.00 -12.08
N PRO A 17 6.48 15.03 -12.81
CA PRO A 17 5.15 15.67 -12.75
C PRO A 17 4.00 14.75 -13.17
N PHE A 18 2.87 14.81 -12.45
CA PHE A 18 1.83 13.77 -12.56
C PHE A 18 1.12 13.74 -13.93
N HIS A 19 1.01 14.89 -14.60
CA HIS A 19 0.34 15.03 -15.89
C HIS A 19 1.10 14.34 -17.04
N LEU A 20 2.41 14.15 -16.91
CA LEU A 20 3.25 13.41 -17.88
C LEU A 20 3.29 11.90 -17.60
N HIS A 21 2.77 11.48 -16.45
CA HIS A 21 2.94 10.12 -15.93
C HIS A 21 1.60 9.49 -15.51
N ALA A 22 0.58 9.64 -16.35
CA ALA A 22 -0.75 9.08 -16.13
C ALA A 22 -0.74 7.56 -15.81
N SER A 23 0.12 6.81 -16.48
CA SER A 23 0.29 5.36 -16.29
C SER A 23 0.98 4.98 -14.96
N SER A 24 1.57 5.95 -14.25
CA SER A 24 2.17 5.72 -12.94
C SER A 24 1.18 5.83 -11.78
N ARG A 25 -0.09 6.12 -12.06
CA ARG A 25 -1.13 6.10 -11.03
C ARG A 25 -1.32 4.67 -10.54
N LEU A 26 -1.29 4.47 -9.22
CA LEU A 26 -1.15 3.15 -8.62
C LEU A 26 -2.25 2.17 -9.07
N ASP A 27 -3.51 2.59 -9.06
CA ASP A 27 -4.63 1.78 -9.55
C ASP A 27 -4.47 1.36 -11.01
N ALA A 28 -4.10 2.28 -11.90
CA ALA A 28 -3.88 2.01 -13.32
C ALA A 28 -2.68 1.08 -13.55
N LEU A 29 -1.60 1.25 -12.79
CA LEU A 29 -0.42 0.40 -12.86
C LEU A 29 -0.73 -1.04 -12.42
N LEU A 30 -1.43 -1.20 -11.29
CA LEU A 30 -1.84 -2.51 -10.79
C LEU A 30 -2.80 -3.19 -11.76
N GLU A 31 -3.77 -2.45 -12.31
CA GLU A 31 -4.69 -2.96 -13.34
C GLU A 31 -3.94 -3.46 -14.57
N ALA A 32 -2.98 -2.68 -15.08
CA ALA A 32 -2.18 -3.05 -16.25
C ALA A 32 -1.37 -4.33 -16.01
N ARG A 33 -0.80 -4.51 -14.82
CA ARG A 33 -0.09 -5.75 -14.44
C ARG A 33 -1.04 -6.91 -14.26
N ALA A 34 -2.20 -6.69 -13.63
CA ALA A 34 -3.21 -7.71 -13.44
C ALA A 34 -3.73 -8.27 -14.78
N LYS A 35 -3.92 -7.42 -15.79
CA LYS A 35 -4.27 -7.80 -17.18
C LYS A 35 -3.20 -8.62 -17.89
N GLN A 36 -1.94 -8.54 -17.44
CA GLN A 36 -0.83 -9.38 -17.91
C GLN A 36 -0.74 -10.71 -17.15
N GLY A 37 -1.73 -11.05 -16.33
CA GLY A 37 -1.76 -12.29 -15.53
C GLY A 37 -1.10 -12.19 -14.16
N VAL A 38 -0.56 -11.03 -13.78
CA VAL A 38 0.09 -10.86 -12.47
C VAL A 38 -0.94 -10.97 -11.35
N GLN A 39 -0.68 -11.85 -10.39
CA GLN A 39 -1.46 -11.97 -9.16
C GLN A 39 -1.05 -10.89 -8.15
N ILE A 40 -2.03 -10.15 -7.60
CA ILE A 40 -1.80 -9.01 -6.71
C ILE A 40 -2.58 -9.21 -5.42
N TYR A 41 -1.89 -9.24 -4.28
CA TYR A 41 -2.48 -9.43 -2.97
C TYR A 41 -2.12 -8.26 -2.07
N ILE A 42 -3.14 -7.64 -1.46
CA ILE A 42 -2.99 -6.41 -0.70
C ILE A 42 -3.61 -6.60 0.69
N LEU A 43 -2.83 -6.41 1.74
CA LEU A 43 -3.27 -6.44 3.12
C LEU A 43 -3.28 -5.01 3.68
N LEU A 44 -4.47 -4.47 3.90
CA LEU A 44 -4.66 -3.10 4.39
C LEU A 44 -4.99 -3.08 5.87
N TYR A 45 -4.56 -2.04 6.56
CA TYR A 45 -5.02 -1.79 7.92
C TYR A 45 -6.51 -1.46 7.86
N LYS A 46 -7.30 -2.28 8.56
CA LYS A 46 -8.68 -1.93 8.88
C LYS A 46 -8.57 -0.95 10.05
N GLU A 47 -9.12 0.24 9.88
CA GLU A 47 -9.06 1.33 10.84
C GLU A 47 -10.28 1.37 11.76
N VAL A 48 -10.06 1.95 12.95
CA VAL A 48 -11.15 2.43 13.80
C VAL A 48 -11.69 3.71 13.16
N ALA A 49 -12.76 3.57 12.36
CA ALA A 49 -13.28 4.65 11.51
C ALA A 49 -13.69 5.94 12.27
N LEU A 50 -13.98 5.84 13.58
CA LEU A 50 -14.26 6.99 14.42
C LEU A 50 -13.00 7.83 14.71
N ALA A 51 -11.83 7.19 14.78
CA ALA A 51 -10.56 7.82 15.14
C ALA A 51 -9.72 8.19 13.90
N LEU A 52 -9.83 7.42 12.81
CA LEU A 52 -8.96 7.54 11.64
C LEU A 52 -9.75 7.74 10.36
N LYS A 53 -9.28 8.66 9.51
CA LYS A 53 -9.93 9.06 8.24
C LYS A 53 -9.25 8.47 6.99
N ILE A 54 -8.64 7.29 7.11
CA ILE A 54 -7.91 6.66 5.99
C ILE A 54 -8.82 5.95 4.97
N ASN A 55 -10.04 5.59 5.40
CA ASN A 55 -11.09 4.95 4.58
C ASN A 55 -10.61 3.71 3.81
N SER A 56 -10.07 2.72 4.53
CA SER A 56 -9.58 1.48 3.89
C SER A 56 -10.72 0.71 3.19
N VAL A 57 -11.99 0.94 3.57
CA VAL A 57 -13.17 0.40 2.87
C VAL A 57 -13.22 0.89 1.43
N TYR A 58 -13.06 2.19 1.20
CA TYR A 58 -13.02 2.79 -0.13
C TYR A 58 -11.88 2.19 -0.95
N THR A 59 -10.67 2.17 -0.38
CA THR A 59 -9.49 1.60 -1.03
C THR A 59 -9.72 0.15 -1.45
N LYS A 60 -10.25 -0.69 -0.56
CA LYS A 60 -10.60 -2.09 -0.89
C LYS A 60 -11.60 -2.17 -2.04
N ARG A 61 -12.71 -1.42 -1.97
CA ARG A 61 -13.74 -1.44 -3.04
C ARG A 61 -13.18 -1.00 -4.38
N ARG A 62 -12.39 0.09 -4.39
CA ARG A 62 -11.80 0.63 -5.62
C ARG A 62 -10.85 -0.37 -6.27
N LEU A 63 -9.97 -1.00 -5.49
CA LEU A 63 -8.96 -1.94 -5.98
C LEU A 63 -9.55 -3.29 -6.41
N LEU A 64 -10.55 -3.82 -5.71
CA LEU A 64 -11.23 -5.05 -6.15
C LEU A 64 -11.93 -4.87 -7.51
N ASN A 65 -12.36 -3.64 -7.83
CA ASN A 65 -13.05 -3.34 -9.08
C ASN A 65 -12.12 -3.11 -10.28
N ILE A 66 -10.78 -3.17 -10.12
CA ILE A 66 -9.88 -2.95 -11.26
C ILE A 66 -9.62 -4.24 -12.06
N HIS A 67 -9.51 -5.39 -11.40
CA HIS A 67 -9.27 -6.69 -12.06
C HIS A 67 -9.48 -7.86 -11.09
N GLU A 68 -9.89 -9.03 -11.59
CA GLU A 68 -10.12 -10.22 -10.77
C GLU A 68 -8.86 -10.77 -10.08
N ASN A 69 -7.69 -10.57 -10.68
CA ASN A 69 -6.37 -10.94 -10.10
C ASN A 69 -5.95 -10.07 -8.90
N VAL A 70 -6.74 -9.05 -8.53
CA VAL A 70 -6.46 -8.18 -7.39
C VAL A 70 -7.29 -8.62 -6.20
N LYS A 71 -6.63 -9.08 -5.14
CA LYS A 71 -7.26 -9.52 -3.89
C LYS A 71 -6.89 -8.57 -2.76
N VAL A 72 -7.88 -8.12 -2.00
CA VAL A 72 -7.67 -7.16 -0.90
C VAL A 72 -8.33 -7.65 0.39
N LEU A 73 -7.52 -7.80 1.43
CA LEU A 73 -7.97 -8.05 2.80
C LEU A 73 -7.76 -6.81 3.66
N ARG A 74 -8.60 -6.66 4.68
CA ARG A 74 -8.46 -5.62 5.71
C ARG A 74 -8.48 -6.27 7.08
N TYR A 75 -7.51 -5.95 7.90
CA TYR A 75 -7.27 -6.56 9.22
C TYR A 75 -6.57 -5.56 10.15
N PRO A 76 -6.65 -5.64 11.49
CA PRO A 76 -7.50 -6.50 12.34
C PRO A 76 -8.97 -6.04 12.43
N ASP A 77 -9.85 -6.92 12.91
CA ASP A 77 -11.12 -6.45 13.49
C ASP A 77 -10.87 -5.95 14.91
N HIS A 78 -11.30 -4.72 15.20
CA HIS A 78 -10.98 -4.05 16.46
C HIS A 78 -11.80 -4.51 17.67
N PHE A 79 -12.50 -5.64 17.59
CA PHE A 79 -13.25 -6.16 18.73
C PHE A 79 -12.35 -6.66 19.87
N SER A 80 -11.02 -6.77 19.67
CA SER A 80 -10.15 -7.41 20.67
C SER A 80 -8.79 -6.75 20.97
N THR A 81 -8.23 -5.82 20.18
CA THR A 81 -6.78 -5.52 20.35
C THR A 81 -6.30 -4.07 20.26
N GLY A 82 -7.04 -3.09 19.73
CA GLY A 82 -6.54 -1.69 19.66
C GLY A 82 -5.21 -1.48 18.90
N VAL A 83 -4.62 -2.53 18.31
CA VAL A 83 -3.36 -2.49 17.56
C VAL A 83 -3.60 -2.22 16.09
N SER A 84 -2.58 -1.67 15.43
CA SER A 84 -2.48 -1.58 13.97
C SER A 84 -1.35 -2.46 13.46
N HIS A 85 -1.55 -3.08 12.30
CA HIS A 85 -0.40 -3.45 11.47
C HIS A 85 0.08 -2.18 10.77
N HIS A 86 1.38 -1.92 10.83
CA HIS A 86 1.98 -0.63 10.48
C HIS A 86 3.15 -0.78 9.50
N GLU A 87 3.40 -1.99 9.04
CA GLU A 87 4.38 -2.32 8.03
C GLU A 87 3.97 -1.77 6.65
N LYS A 88 4.95 -1.19 5.93
CA LYS A 88 4.80 -0.76 4.54
C LYS A 88 5.75 -1.58 3.69
N ILE A 89 5.19 -2.54 2.96
CA ILE A 89 6.00 -3.53 2.24
C ILE A 89 5.42 -3.70 0.83
N VAL A 90 6.29 -3.70 -0.17
CA VAL A 90 5.97 -4.13 -1.53
C VAL A 90 6.94 -5.22 -1.96
N ILE A 91 6.42 -6.42 -2.24
CA ILE A 91 7.22 -7.55 -2.75
C ILE A 91 6.81 -7.89 -4.17
N VAL A 92 7.78 -7.94 -5.08
CA VAL A 92 7.61 -8.34 -6.48
C VAL A 92 8.36 -9.65 -6.70
N ASP A 93 7.62 -10.67 -7.13
CA ASP A 93 8.09 -12.00 -7.55
C ASP A 93 9.02 -12.72 -6.55
N ASN A 94 8.97 -12.35 -5.26
CA ASN A 94 9.91 -12.80 -4.23
C ASN A 94 11.39 -12.50 -4.56
N GLN A 95 11.63 -11.54 -5.46
CA GLN A 95 12.97 -11.12 -5.91
C GLN A 95 13.32 -9.71 -5.46
N VAL A 96 12.32 -8.85 -5.31
CA VAL A 96 12.49 -7.45 -4.89
C VAL A 96 11.52 -7.16 -3.76
N CYS A 97 12.02 -6.61 -2.66
CA CYS A 97 11.22 -6.14 -1.54
C CYS A 97 11.56 -4.67 -1.24
N TYR A 98 10.54 -3.83 -1.17
CA TYR A 98 10.62 -2.47 -0.64
C TYR A 98 10.03 -2.48 0.77
N ILE A 99 10.75 -1.90 1.74
CA ILE A 99 10.30 -1.77 3.13
C ILE A 99 10.81 -0.47 3.76
N GLY A 100 10.00 0.16 4.61
CA GLY A 100 10.39 1.40 5.30
C GLY A 100 9.20 2.16 5.88
N GLY A 101 9.32 3.49 6.01
CA GLY A 101 8.28 4.36 6.59
C GLY A 101 7.23 4.87 5.60
N LEU A 102 7.54 4.85 4.28
CA LEU A 102 6.63 5.32 3.24
C LEU A 102 5.48 4.37 2.95
N ASP A 103 4.26 4.79 3.32
CA ASP A 103 3.01 4.21 2.82
C ASP A 103 2.74 4.65 1.35
N LEU A 104 2.06 3.82 0.57
CA LEU A 104 1.56 4.18 -0.77
C LEU A 104 0.32 5.07 -0.71
N CYS A 105 0.42 6.23 -0.06
CA CYS A 105 -0.69 7.18 0.09
C CYS A 105 -0.29 8.65 -0.09
N PHE A 106 -1.30 9.52 -0.04
CA PHE A 106 -1.13 10.96 -0.22
C PHE A 106 -0.24 11.62 0.85
N GLY A 107 0.46 12.66 0.43
CA GLY A 107 1.34 13.48 1.27
C GLY A 107 2.71 12.89 1.53
N ARG A 108 3.01 11.66 1.08
CA ARG A 108 4.30 10.98 1.28
C ARG A 108 5.32 11.28 0.19
N TYR A 109 4.87 11.61 -1.01
CA TYR A 109 5.76 11.95 -2.12
C TYR A 109 6.48 13.26 -1.82
N ASP A 110 7.80 13.26 -1.79
CA ASP A 110 8.61 14.46 -1.61
C ASP A 110 9.99 14.29 -2.26
N ASN A 111 10.73 15.39 -2.33
CA ASN A 111 12.14 15.39 -2.72
C ASN A 111 12.96 16.14 -1.65
N PRO A 112 14.31 16.05 -1.66
CA PRO A 112 15.14 16.70 -0.62
C PRO A 112 15.02 18.22 -0.51
N LYS A 113 14.43 18.90 -1.51
CA LYS A 113 14.17 20.35 -1.44
C LYS A 113 13.01 20.69 -0.52
N HIS A 114 12.14 19.72 -0.21
CA HIS A 114 11.02 19.88 0.70
C HIS A 114 10.16 21.12 0.39
N GLU A 115 9.81 21.29 -0.89
CA GLU A 115 9.07 22.46 -1.36
C GLU A 115 7.71 22.55 -0.66
N ILE A 116 7.36 23.77 -0.23
CA ILE A 116 6.17 24.05 0.59
C ILE A 116 4.96 24.51 -0.24
N GLY A 117 5.13 24.75 -1.55
CA GLY A 117 4.08 25.25 -2.45
C GLY A 117 4.14 24.58 -3.82
N ASP A 118 3.01 24.56 -4.53
CA ASP A 118 2.86 23.95 -5.86
C ASP A 118 1.63 24.54 -6.57
N PHE A 119 1.77 25.77 -7.05
CA PHE A 119 0.70 26.52 -7.71
C PHE A 119 1.21 27.15 -9.02
N PRO A 120 0.65 26.78 -10.20
CA PRO A 120 -0.42 25.78 -10.41
C PRO A 120 0.04 24.33 -10.07
N PRO A 121 -0.90 23.39 -9.82
CA PRO A 121 -0.57 22.04 -9.39
C PRO A 121 0.23 21.27 -10.45
N LEU A 122 1.48 20.96 -10.15
CA LEU A 122 2.41 20.26 -11.04
C LEU A 122 2.92 18.95 -10.41
N ILE A 123 3.29 19.02 -9.14
CA ILE A 123 3.95 17.92 -8.43
C ILE A 123 2.95 17.16 -7.56
N TRP A 124 2.09 17.83 -6.80
CA TRP A 124 1.15 17.18 -5.87
C TRP A 124 -0.29 17.47 -6.28
N PRO A 125 -1.00 16.57 -6.98
CA PRO A 125 -2.37 16.80 -7.43
C PRO A 125 -3.40 16.63 -6.30
N GLY A 126 -4.38 17.53 -6.22
CA GLY A 126 -5.54 17.34 -5.37
C GLY A 126 -5.16 17.11 -3.91
N LYS A 127 -5.67 16.01 -3.34
CA LYS A 127 -5.43 15.59 -1.96
C LYS A 127 -3.98 15.29 -1.61
N ASP A 128 -3.12 15.13 -2.62
CA ASP A 128 -1.70 14.92 -2.41
C ASP A 128 -0.95 16.20 -2.00
N TYR A 129 -1.54 17.38 -2.27
CA TYR A 129 -1.12 18.63 -1.64
C TYR A 129 -1.63 18.66 -0.20
N TYR A 130 -0.81 18.07 0.68
CA TYR A 130 -1.24 17.60 1.99
C TYR A 130 -0.66 18.45 3.12
N ASN A 131 -1.50 18.85 4.08
CA ASN A 131 -1.08 19.40 5.36
C ASN A 131 -2.05 18.96 6.46
N PRO A 132 -1.67 18.01 7.34
CA PRO A 132 -2.58 17.42 8.33
C PRO A 132 -3.05 18.41 9.39
N ARG A 133 -2.32 19.52 9.62
CA ARG A 133 -2.73 20.54 10.60
C ARG A 133 -3.95 21.34 10.15
N ASN A 134 -4.19 21.39 8.84
CA ASN A 134 -5.24 22.19 8.23
C ASN A 134 -6.29 21.34 7.50
N LEU A 135 -6.18 20.01 7.58
CA LEU A 135 -7.10 19.08 6.92
C LEU A 135 -8.28 18.73 7.83
N SER A 136 -9.49 19.05 7.38
CA SER A 136 -10.72 18.66 8.07
C SER A 136 -11.16 17.24 7.69
N GLN A 137 -10.96 16.80 6.43
CA GLN A 137 -11.37 15.48 5.94
C GLN A 137 -10.49 14.98 4.79
N ILE A 138 -10.12 13.69 4.81
CA ILE A 138 -9.48 12.98 3.69
C ILE A 138 -10.55 12.30 2.79
N LEU A 139 -11.83 12.42 3.13
CA LEU A 139 -12.97 11.83 2.41
C LEU A 139 -13.42 12.73 1.25
N GLY A 140 -13.80 12.16 0.10
CA GLY A 140 -14.25 12.92 -1.09
C GLY A 140 -13.37 12.79 -2.34
N ARG A 141 -13.60 13.64 -3.36
CA ARG A 141 -12.97 13.54 -4.69
C ARG A 141 -11.46 13.76 -4.65
N TYR A 142 -10.66 12.76 -5.02
CA TYR A 142 -9.19 12.79 -4.93
C TYR A 142 -8.51 13.93 -5.73
N LYS A 143 -9.11 14.35 -6.85
CA LYS A 143 -8.58 15.42 -7.72
C LYS A 143 -8.77 16.82 -7.15
N LYS A 144 -9.61 17.00 -6.14
CA LYS A 144 -9.90 18.31 -5.58
C LYS A 144 -8.88 18.62 -4.49
N ASP A 145 -8.32 19.82 -4.54
CA ASP A 145 -7.51 20.34 -3.43
C ASP A 145 -8.40 20.53 -2.21
N GLU A 146 -7.91 20.12 -1.04
CA GLU A 146 -8.53 20.42 0.25
C GLU A 146 -8.06 21.77 0.81
N LEU A 147 -6.93 22.27 0.32
CA LEU A 147 -6.29 23.50 0.77
C LEU A 147 -6.20 24.50 -0.38
N ASP A 148 -6.44 25.77 -0.07
CA ASP A 148 -6.12 26.86 -0.99
C ASP A 148 -4.60 27.03 -1.06
N ARG A 149 -3.99 26.58 -2.16
CA ARG A 149 -2.54 26.60 -2.36
C ARG A 149 -1.91 27.99 -2.33
N SER A 150 -2.70 29.03 -2.61
CA SER A 150 -2.23 30.42 -2.55
C SER A 150 -2.11 30.93 -1.11
N LYS A 151 -2.74 30.25 -0.14
CA LYS A 151 -2.79 30.66 1.27
C LYS A 151 -2.08 29.71 2.20
N TYR A 152 -2.14 28.41 1.91
CA TYR A 152 -1.67 27.37 2.83
C TYR A 152 -0.53 26.57 2.18
N PRO A 153 0.64 26.47 2.83
CA PRO A 153 1.69 25.59 2.39
C PRO A 153 1.31 24.12 2.63
N ARG A 154 1.80 23.22 1.77
CA ARG A 154 1.84 21.81 2.11
C ARG A 154 2.82 21.57 3.26
N MET A 155 2.65 20.47 3.98
CA MET A 155 3.63 20.03 4.97
C MET A 155 4.62 19.07 4.29
N PRO A 156 5.93 19.40 4.26
CA PRO A 156 6.96 18.48 3.79
C PRO A 156 6.94 17.13 4.50
N TRP A 157 7.35 16.09 3.79
CA TRP A 157 7.47 14.74 4.31
C TRP A 157 8.90 14.27 4.13
N HIS A 158 9.54 13.94 5.25
CA HIS A 158 10.89 13.37 5.27
C HIS A 158 10.79 11.92 5.77
N ASP A 159 11.36 10.98 5.04
CA ASP A 159 11.25 9.56 5.35
C ASP A 159 12.39 8.77 4.69
N VAL A 160 12.52 7.51 5.10
CA VAL A 160 13.49 6.55 4.55
C VAL A 160 12.77 5.26 4.15
N HIS A 161 13.20 4.70 3.03
CA HIS A 161 12.74 3.42 2.53
C HIS A 161 13.90 2.70 1.87
N CYS A 162 13.96 1.39 2.00
CA CYS A 162 15.02 0.58 1.40
C CYS A 162 14.45 -0.45 0.43
N ALA A 163 15.30 -0.89 -0.49
CA ALA A 163 15.02 -2.00 -1.38
C ALA A 163 16.02 -3.12 -1.09
N SER A 164 15.53 -4.35 -1.02
CA SER A 164 16.33 -5.56 -0.95
C SER A 164 16.12 -6.40 -2.20
N LEU A 165 17.18 -7.04 -2.69
CA LEU A 165 17.24 -7.79 -3.94
C LEU A 165 17.71 -9.22 -3.68
N GLY A 166 17.15 -10.18 -4.40
CA GLY A 166 17.54 -11.60 -4.38
C GLY A 166 16.43 -12.52 -3.86
N PRO A 167 16.76 -13.77 -3.48
CA PRO A 167 15.79 -14.69 -2.89
C PRO A 167 15.34 -14.23 -1.49
N LEU A 168 14.17 -13.59 -1.40
CA LEU A 168 13.73 -12.89 -0.19
C LEU A 168 12.81 -13.76 0.67
N ALA A 169 13.23 -14.99 0.95
CA ALA A 169 12.45 -15.97 1.71
C ALA A 169 11.91 -15.43 3.03
N VAL A 170 12.70 -14.64 3.77
CA VAL A 170 12.29 -14.01 5.03
C VAL A 170 11.25 -12.92 4.81
N MET A 171 11.45 -12.03 3.83
CA MET A 171 10.48 -10.96 3.54
C MET A 171 9.16 -11.51 3.02
N TRP A 172 9.21 -12.60 2.25
CA TRP A 172 8.01 -13.29 1.81
C TRP A 172 7.16 -13.81 2.98
N LYS A 173 7.81 -14.37 4.02
CA LYS A 173 7.11 -14.79 5.25
C LYS A 173 6.42 -13.60 5.92
N ALA A 174 7.04 -12.42 5.92
CA ALA A 174 6.50 -11.21 6.51
C ALA A 174 5.14 -10.79 5.89
N PHE A 175 4.87 -11.13 4.63
CA PHE A 175 3.55 -10.94 4.03
C PHE A 175 2.62 -12.15 4.20
N VAL A 176 3.11 -13.35 3.93
CA VAL A 176 2.25 -14.54 3.82
C VAL A 176 1.68 -14.99 5.15
N GLN A 177 2.41 -14.85 6.24
CA GLN A 177 1.89 -15.19 7.56
C GLN A 177 0.70 -14.30 7.96
N PRO A 178 0.81 -12.95 7.95
CA PRO A 178 -0.34 -12.06 8.17
C PRO A 178 -1.47 -12.28 7.18
N TRP A 179 -1.16 -12.49 5.89
CA TRP A 179 -2.18 -12.76 4.88
C TRP A 179 -2.99 -14.01 5.19
N ASN A 180 -2.33 -15.14 5.43
CA ASN A 180 -2.99 -16.41 5.73
C ASN A 180 -3.78 -16.34 7.04
N PHE A 181 -3.25 -15.64 8.03
CA PHE A 181 -3.97 -15.38 9.28
C PHE A 181 -5.22 -14.52 9.04
N ALA A 182 -5.11 -13.41 8.34
CA ALA A 182 -6.24 -12.55 7.99
C ALA A 182 -7.27 -13.30 7.14
N LYS A 183 -6.84 -14.09 6.15
CA LYS A 183 -7.70 -14.92 5.29
C LYS A 183 -8.56 -15.88 6.12
N ARG A 184 -7.96 -16.63 7.05
CA ARG A 184 -8.68 -17.58 7.92
C ARG A 184 -9.73 -16.90 8.79
N ASN A 185 -9.45 -15.69 9.28
CA ASN A 185 -10.36 -14.95 10.15
C ASN A 185 -11.45 -14.19 9.38
N LYS A 186 -11.12 -13.63 8.21
CA LYS A 186 -11.97 -12.65 7.52
C LYS A 186 -12.72 -13.20 6.34
N ALA A 187 -12.23 -14.27 5.74
CA ALA A 187 -12.77 -14.81 4.51
C ALA A 187 -12.59 -16.34 4.42
N PRO A 188 -12.86 -17.14 5.48
CA PRO A 188 -12.49 -18.56 5.53
C PRO A 188 -13.01 -19.36 4.32
N ASN A 189 -14.22 -19.05 3.86
CA ASN A 189 -14.90 -19.80 2.80
C ASN A 189 -14.80 -19.14 1.40
N GLU A 190 -14.11 -17.99 1.28
CA GLU A 190 -14.01 -17.29 -0.02
C GLU A 190 -12.93 -17.90 -0.91
N GLN A 191 -13.26 -18.90 -1.74
CA GLN A 191 -12.28 -19.60 -2.60
C GLN A 191 -11.48 -18.66 -3.52
N ALA A 192 -12.09 -17.54 -3.94
CA ALA A 192 -11.44 -16.52 -4.76
C ALA A 192 -10.26 -15.81 -4.05
N ILE A 193 -10.13 -15.93 -2.72
CA ILE A 193 -8.99 -15.42 -1.95
C ILE A 193 -8.19 -16.62 -1.44
N PRO A 194 -7.06 -17.00 -2.06
CA PRO A 194 -6.33 -18.21 -1.69
C PRO A 194 -5.50 -18.03 -0.41
N LEU A 195 -5.20 -19.15 0.26
CA LEU A 195 -4.03 -19.24 1.13
C LEU A 195 -2.77 -19.22 0.26
N LEU A 196 -1.74 -18.52 0.72
CA LEU A 196 -0.46 -18.44 0.02
C LEU A 196 0.53 -19.45 0.62
N MET A 197 1.24 -20.15 -0.27
CA MET A 197 2.23 -21.17 0.09
C MET A 197 3.65 -20.68 -0.21
N PRO A 198 4.67 -21.17 0.54
CA PRO A 198 6.07 -20.85 0.26
C PRO A 198 6.44 -21.15 -1.18
N PRO A 199 7.18 -20.25 -1.85
CA PRO A 199 7.81 -20.63 -3.09
C PRO A 199 8.82 -21.76 -2.83
N PRO A 200 9.09 -22.63 -3.83
CA PRO A 200 9.94 -23.80 -3.64
C PRO A 200 11.31 -23.52 -3.01
N THR A 201 11.88 -22.36 -3.34
CA THR A 201 13.17 -21.86 -2.84
C THR A 201 13.19 -21.62 -1.33
N CYS A 202 12.03 -21.52 -0.68
CA CYS A 202 11.94 -21.34 0.77
C CYS A 202 11.90 -22.67 1.53
N TYR A 203 11.60 -23.81 0.88
CA TYR A 203 11.40 -25.09 1.56
C TYR A 203 12.66 -25.65 2.24
N SER A 204 13.85 -25.39 1.70
CA SER A 204 15.11 -25.83 2.35
C SER A 204 15.27 -25.24 3.75
N HIS A 205 14.74 -24.03 3.97
CA HIS A 205 14.75 -23.37 5.27
C HIS A 205 13.61 -23.83 6.20
N TYR A 206 12.57 -24.48 5.66
CA TYR A 206 11.45 -25.02 6.42
C TYR A 206 11.64 -26.49 6.82
N MET A 207 12.35 -27.26 6.00
CA MET A 207 12.54 -28.70 6.24
C MET A 207 13.62 -28.99 7.29
N GLY A 208 14.42 -27.99 7.69
CA GLY A 208 15.59 -28.21 8.54
C GLY A 208 16.55 -29.13 7.81
N ILE A 209 17.60 -28.59 7.21
CA ILE A 209 18.68 -29.46 6.74
C ILE A 209 19.33 -30.01 8.02
N THR A 210 18.86 -31.18 8.47
CA THR A 210 19.64 -32.10 9.26
C THR A 210 20.76 -32.57 8.33
N GLU A 211 21.87 -31.85 8.33
CA GLU A 211 23.14 -32.46 7.96
C GLU A 211 23.43 -33.52 9.05
N GLU A 212 22.90 -34.73 8.86
CA GLU A 212 23.48 -35.90 9.49
C GLU A 212 24.90 -36.04 8.93
N LYS A 213 25.88 -35.73 9.78
CA LYS A 213 27.28 -36.11 9.61
C LYS A 213 27.49 -37.56 10.04
#